data_AF-Q89K94-F1
#
_entry.id   AF-Q89K94-F1
#
_cell.length_a   1.000
_cell.length_b   1.000
_cell.length_c   1.000
_cell.angle_alpha   90.00
_cell.angle_beta   90.00
_cell.angle_gamma   90.00
#
_symmetry.space_group_name_H-M   'P 1'
#
loop_
_entity.id
_entity.type
_entity.pdbx_description
1 polymer ?
#
loop_
_entity_poly.entity_id
_entity_poly.type
_entity_poly.pdbx_seq_one_letter_code
_entity_poly.pdbx_strand_id
1 'polypeptide(L)'
;MSDARRTVSRRSQGQQECLQARAVQRRRDCTPARNIEAACRNEGYNPANNRIGSAKMPRSRVRVCLQDGLKLDLNRLVRKQFVKPGANIGIRGITWTHSYWGEVATGVISADMSGQAEGWLRIQLGSLDQRIMLVARTRHYGGRQWYFVCPVMNRLASVLWRPPGAIRFCSRQTWGRQVAYNSQYSDAMNRAHAGKARIKSRLIANLDPDHWDFPPKPKWMRWATYKRYEDQYDHFEDVLDHGCVSLLAKLLAKNIV
;
A
#
# COMPACT_ATOMS: atom_id res chain seq x y z
N MET A 1 63.69 -58.40 -29.73
CA MET A 1 62.28 -58.68 -29.41
C MET A 1 61.55 -57.34 -29.35
N SER A 2 60.67 -57.12 -30.33
CA SER A 2 59.43 -56.29 -30.31
C SER A 2 59.56 -54.82 -29.87
N ASP A 3 59.63 -53.80 -30.74
CA ASP A 3 58.65 -53.26 -31.70
C ASP A 3 57.37 -52.66 -31.07
N ALA A 4 57.15 -51.34 -31.24
CA ALA A 4 55.93 -50.75 -31.84
C ALA A 4 55.77 -49.25 -31.55
N ARG A 5 55.90 -48.47 -32.62
CA ARG A 5 55.52 -47.07 -32.77
C ARG A 5 54.01 -46.94 -33.09
N ARG A 6 53.46 -45.74 -32.80
CA ARG A 6 52.35 -45.04 -33.49
C ARG A 6 51.26 -45.88 -34.16
N THR A 7 50.01 -45.64 -33.76
CA THR A 7 48.87 -45.64 -34.68
C THR A 7 47.89 -44.52 -34.34
N VAL A 8 47.82 -43.55 -35.26
CA VAL A 8 46.82 -42.50 -35.33
C VAL A 8 45.61 -43.08 -36.07
N SER A 9 44.46 -43.14 -35.42
CA SER A 9 43.20 -43.53 -36.06
C SER A 9 42.43 -42.29 -36.51
N ARG A 10 42.51 -42.01 -37.82
CA ARG A 10 41.53 -41.22 -38.57
C ARG A 10 40.29 -42.09 -38.78
N ARG A 11 39.13 -41.68 -38.28
CA ARG A 11 37.83 -42.03 -38.89
C ARG A 11 36.70 -41.16 -38.31
N SER A 12 35.89 -40.63 -39.22
CA SER A 12 34.66 -39.86 -39.05
C SER A 12 34.78 -38.35 -38.82
N GLN A 13 35.51 -37.67 -39.72
CA GLN A 13 34.98 -36.46 -40.32
C GLN A 13 33.70 -36.82 -41.08
N GLY A 14 32.58 -36.23 -40.71
CA GLY A 14 31.32 -36.49 -41.38
C GLY A 14 30.13 -36.01 -40.59
N GLN A 15 30.15 -34.74 -40.15
CA GLN A 15 28.95 -34.00 -39.75
C GLN A 15 29.31 -32.52 -39.49
N GLN A 16 29.95 -31.90 -40.48
CA GLN A 16 29.93 -30.45 -40.64
C GLN A 16 29.70 -30.16 -42.12
N GLU A 17 28.72 -29.31 -42.37
CA GLU A 17 28.42 -28.61 -43.63
C GLU A 17 27.61 -29.37 -44.69
N CYS A 18 26.29 -29.23 -44.59
CA CYS A 18 25.46 -28.95 -45.76
C CYS A 18 24.47 -27.83 -45.42
N LEU A 19 24.96 -26.60 -45.57
CA LEU A 19 24.13 -25.47 -45.97
C LEU A 19 23.60 -25.78 -47.36
N GLN A 20 22.28 -25.77 -47.57
CA GLN A 20 21.63 -24.74 -48.38
C GLN A 20 20.11 -24.96 -48.51
N ALA A 21 19.40 -23.91 -48.07
CA ALA A 21 18.23 -23.32 -48.70
C ALA A 21 16.99 -24.19 -49.00
N ARG A 22 15.90 -23.91 -48.27
CA ARG A 22 14.71 -23.32 -48.91
C ARG A 22 13.88 -22.52 -47.91
N ALA A 23 13.59 -21.30 -48.36
CA ALA A 23 12.83 -20.28 -47.68
C ALA A 23 11.32 -20.56 -47.73
N VAL A 24 10.61 -20.19 -46.66
CA VAL A 24 9.21 -19.76 -46.75
C VAL A 24 9.08 -18.44 -45.98
N GLN A 25 8.67 -17.43 -46.74
CA GLN A 25 8.42 -16.05 -46.36
C GLN A 25 7.34 -15.94 -45.26
N ARG A 26 7.64 -15.19 -44.19
CA ARG A 26 7.26 -13.78 -43.92
C ARG A 26 5.84 -13.54 -43.36
N ARG A 27 5.84 -12.61 -42.38
CA ARG A 27 4.74 -11.79 -41.80
C ARG A 27 3.99 -12.51 -40.67
N ARG A 28 3.88 -11.95 -39.46
CA ARG A 28 3.55 -10.55 -39.15
C ARG A 28 4.33 -10.00 -37.95
N ASP A 29 5.09 -8.94 -38.21
CA ASP A 29 5.10 -7.68 -37.47
C ASP A 29 5.08 -7.75 -35.94
N CYS A 30 6.28 -7.88 -35.36
CA CYS A 30 6.56 -7.36 -34.03
C CYS A 30 6.36 -5.84 -34.06
N THR A 31 5.17 -5.41 -33.64
CA THR A 31 4.92 -3.99 -33.37
C THR A 31 5.78 -3.60 -32.16
N PRO A 32 6.63 -2.56 -32.24
CA PRO A 32 7.33 -2.08 -31.06
C PRO A 32 6.27 -1.64 -30.04
N ALA A 33 6.46 -2.05 -28.79
CA ALA A 33 5.59 -1.73 -27.67
C ALA A 33 5.27 -0.23 -27.66
N ARG A 34 4.06 0.11 -28.12
CA ARG A 34 3.48 1.45 -28.03
C ARG A 34 3.38 1.81 -26.54
N ASN A 35 4.10 2.86 -26.16
CA ASN A 35 3.74 3.85 -25.14
C ASN A 35 3.11 3.34 -23.84
N ILE A 36 3.93 3.19 -22.80
CA ILE A 36 3.50 3.18 -21.39
C ILE A 36 3.12 4.61 -20.89
N GLU A 37 2.88 5.57 -21.79
CA GLU A 37 2.38 6.91 -21.46
C GLU A 37 0.84 7.06 -21.51
N ALA A 38 0.09 5.96 -21.66
CA ALA A 38 -1.36 6.01 -21.89
C ALA A 38 -2.25 5.79 -20.65
N ALA A 39 -1.75 5.98 -19.42
CA ALA A 39 -2.59 5.92 -18.20
C ALA A 39 -2.85 7.28 -17.53
N CYS A 40 -2.35 8.38 -18.11
CA CYS A 40 -2.55 9.74 -17.60
C CYS A 40 -3.07 10.72 -18.68
N ARG A 41 -3.85 10.23 -19.66
CA ARG A 41 -4.62 11.13 -20.52
C ARG A 41 -5.93 11.49 -19.82
N ASN A 42 -5.93 12.74 -19.38
CA ASN A 42 -7.06 13.55 -18.97
C ASN A 42 -8.34 13.21 -19.75
N GLU A 43 -9.30 12.55 -19.09
CA GLU A 43 -10.69 12.90 -19.35
C GLU A 43 -10.88 14.31 -18.81
N GLY A 44 -11.28 15.22 -19.70
CA GLY A 44 -11.59 16.59 -19.33
C GLY A 44 -12.58 16.59 -18.18
N TYR A 45 -12.30 17.41 -17.17
CA TYR A 45 -13.29 17.79 -16.16
C TYR A 45 -14.47 18.42 -16.89
N ASN A 46 -15.53 17.64 -17.10
CA ASN A 46 -16.78 18.09 -17.68
C ASN A 46 -17.73 18.49 -16.52
N PRO A 47 -18.01 19.79 -16.31
CA PRO A 47 -18.86 20.26 -15.22
C PRO A 47 -20.33 19.78 -15.36
N ALA A 48 -20.72 19.21 -16.50
CA ALA A 48 -22.09 18.77 -16.78
C ALA A 48 -22.47 17.38 -16.21
N ASN A 49 -21.54 16.63 -15.59
CA ASN A 49 -21.86 15.31 -15.01
C ASN A 49 -22.20 15.36 -13.51
N ASN A 50 -22.60 16.53 -13.03
CA ASN A 50 -22.95 16.80 -11.64
C ASN A 50 -24.32 16.20 -11.25
N ARG A 51 -24.44 14.87 -11.29
CA ARG A 51 -25.34 14.21 -10.35
C ARG A 51 -24.63 14.23 -9.01
N ILE A 52 -24.90 15.28 -8.22
CA ILE A 52 -24.67 15.34 -6.79
C ILE A 52 -25.03 13.96 -6.27
N GLY A 53 -24.01 13.16 -5.99
CA GLY A 53 -24.17 11.75 -5.70
C GLY A 53 -25.04 11.68 -4.46
N SER A 54 -26.31 11.31 -4.66
CA SER A 54 -27.33 11.08 -3.63
C SER A 54 -26.63 10.77 -2.32
N ALA A 55 -26.79 11.64 -1.32
CA ALA A 55 -26.20 11.53 0.00
C ALA A 55 -26.38 10.10 0.52
N LYS A 56 -25.43 9.22 0.17
CA LYS A 56 -25.50 7.82 0.54
C LYS A 56 -25.16 7.85 2.01
N MET A 57 -26.19 7.70 2.83
CA MET A 57 -26.01 7.54 4.26
C MET A 57 -24.85 6.58 4.50
N PRO A 58 -23.96 6.88 5.47
CA PRO A 58 -22.92 5.94 5.84
C PRO A 58 -23.61 4.60 6.12
N ARG A 59 -23.22 3.56 5.37
CA ARG A 59 -23.79 2.23 5.58
C ARG A 59 -23.51 1.85 7.02
N SER A 60 -24.51 1.29 7.72
CA SER A 60 -24.31 0.76 9.06
C SER A 60 -23.06 -0.14 9.07
N ARG A 61 -22.22 0.00 10.09
CA ARG A 61 -20.96 -0.74 10.22
C ARG A 61 -21.25 -2.21 10.54
N VAL A 62 -21.73 -2.97 9.56
CA VAL A 62 -21.92 -4.42 9.67
C VAL A 62 -20.57 -5.14 9.76
N ARG A 63 -19.50 -4.51 9.27
CA ARG A 63 -18.15 -5.05 9.24
C ARG A 63 -17.27 -4.31 10.24
N VAL A 64 -16.24 -4.99 10.75
CA VAL A 64 -15.25 -4.40 11.65
C VAL A 64 -14.26 -3.56 10.83
N CYS A 65 -13.91 -2.37 11.32
CA CYS A 65 -12.89 -1.55 10.68
C CYS A 65 -11.49 -2.04 11.06
N LEU A 66 -10.62 -2.26 10.07
CA LEU A 66 -9.24 -2.72 10.31
C LEU A 66 -8.42 -1.71 11.10
N GLN A 67 -8.65 -0.42 10.86
CA GLN A 67 -7.93 0.67 11.49
C GLN A 67 -8.29 0.86 12.98
N ASP A 68 -9.43 0.32 13.42
CA ASP A 68 -9.84 0.33 14.83
C ASP A 68 -9.07 -0.73 15.64
N GLY A 69 -8.39 -1.66 14.96
CA GLY A 69 -7.55 -2.70 15.57
C GLY A 69 -6.05 -2.40 15.53
N LEU A 70 -5.25 -3.38 15.93
CA LEU A 70 -3.80 -3.28 15.91
C LEU A 70 -3.24 -3.65 14.55
N LYS A 71 -2.18 -2.95 14.15
CA LYS A 71 -1.50 -3.12 12.86
C LYS A 71 -0.01 -3.35 13.06
N LEU A 72 0.52 -4.40 12.43
CA LEU A 72 1.95 -4.61 12.22
C LEU A 72 2.28 -4.34 10.76
N ASP A 73 3.10 -3.34 10.49
CA ASP A 73 3.54 -2.96 9.16
C ASP A 73 5.06 -3.09 9.09
N LEU A 74 5.55 -4.05 8.31
CA LEU A 74 6.96 -4.40 8.34
C LEU A 74 7.85 -3.22 7.92
N ASN A 75 7.42 -2.45 6.92
CA ASN A 75 8.18 -1.29 6.46
C ASN A 75 8.22 -0.20 7.53
N ARG A 76 7.12 -0.02 8.28
CA ARG A 76 7.09 0.93 9.40
C ARG A 76 7.99 0.47 10.55
N LEU A 77 7.97 -0.83 10.88
CA LEU A 77 8.84 -1.41 11.91
C LEU A 77 10.31 -1.24 11.56
N VAL A 78 10.70 -1.51 10.31
CA VAL A 78 12.07 -1.29 9.82
C VAL A 78 12.47 0.18 9.94
N ARG A 79 11.64 1.11 9.46
CA ARG A 79 11.93 2.55 9.52
C ARG A 79 12.08 3.07 10.95
N LYS A 80 11.33 2.49 11.89
CA LYS A 80 11.37 2.84 13.32
C LYS A 80 12.38 2.00 14.11
N GLN A 81 13.20 1.18 13.45
CA GLN A 81 14.23 0.34 14.07
C GLN A 81 13.69 -0.67 15.11
N PHE A 82 12.42 -1.08 14.98
CA PHE A 82 11.85 -2.20 15.74
C PHE A 82 12.20 -3.56 15.15
N VAL A 83 12.72 -3.58 13.93
CA VAL A 83 13.35 -4.74 13.28
C VAL A 83 14.44 -4.22 12.34
N LYS A 84 15.46 -5.02 12.06
CA LYS A 84 16.52 -4.65 11.12
C LYS A 84 16.91 -5.83 10.22
N PRO A 85 16.67 -5.75 8.90
CA PRO A 85 17.17 -6.73 7.95
C PRO A 85 18.67 -6.97 8.10
N GLY A 86 19.10 -8.24 8.12
CA GLY A 86 20.50 -8.64 8.29
C GLY A 86 20.99 -8.64 9.74
N ALA A 87 20.13 -8.38 10.73
CA ALA A 87 20.53 -8.35 12.14
C ALA A 87 19.44 -8.91 13.07
N ASN A 88 19.88 -9.31 14.26
CA ASN A 88 19.03 -9.52 15.43
C ASN A 88 19.20 -8.31 16.35
N ILE A 89 18.11 -7.58 16.61
CA ILE A 89 18.15 -6.36 17.43
C ILE A 89 17.71 -6.58 18.88
N GLY A 90 17.47 -7.83 19.26
CA GLY A 90 16.97 -8.23 20.57
C GLY A 90 15.51 -7.84 20.81
N ILE A 91 15.21 -7.56 22.07
CA ILE A 91 13.87 -7.26 22.58
C ILE A 91 13.63 -5.75 22.57
N ARG A 92 12.47 -5.30 22.09
CA ARG A 92 12.06 -3.89 22.03
C ARG A 92 10.60 -3.71 22.46
N GLY A 93 10.33 -2.72 23.31
CA GLY A 93 8.96 -2.30 23.62
C GLY A 93 8.31 -1.60 22.43
N ILE A 94 7.06 -1.90 22.14
CA ILE A 94 6.24 -1.24 21.12
C ILE A 94 4.92 -0.79 21.72
N THR A 95 4.51 0.43 21.37
CA THR A 95 3.25 1.01 21.82
C THR A 95 2.43 1.46 20.62
N TRP A 96 1.15 1.09 20.62
CA TRP A 96 0.15 1.60 19.68
C TRP A 96 -0.57 2.77 20.35
N THR A 97 -0.52 3.92 19.70
CA THR A 97 -1.20 5.13 20.15
C THR A 97 -2.27 5.56 19.16
N HIS A 98 -3.35 6.12 19.68
CA HIS A 98 -4.40 6.79 18.96
C HIS A 98 -4.38 8.28 19.29
N SER A 99 -4.66 9.14 18.32
CA SER A 99 -4.53 10.60 18.48
C SER A 99 -5.47 11.19 19.53
N TYR A 100 -6.67 10.62 19.71
CA TYR A 100 -7.70 11.16 20.59
C TYR A 100 -7.70 10.64 22.03
N TRP A 101 -7.37 9.36 22.25
CA TRP A 101 -7.47 8.71 23.58
C TRP A 101 -6.13 8.15 24.07
N GLY A 102 -5.03 8.40 23.36
CA GLY A 102 -3.69 8.04 23.81
C GLY A 102 -3.33 6.58 23.57
N GLU A 103 -2.74 5.94 24.57
CA GLU A 103 -2.21 4.58 24.49
C GLU A 103 -3.33 3.53 24.32
N VAL A 104 -3.25 2.73 23.27
CA VAL A 104 -4.21 1.66 22.94
C VAL A 104 -3.72 0.30 23.42
N ALA A 105 -2.43 0.03 23.24
CA ALA A 105 -1.81 -1.23 23.60
C ALA A 105 -0.29 -1.06 23.68
N THR A 106 0.35 -1.73 24.66
CA THR A 106 1.80 -1.83 24.75
C THR A 106 2.22 -3.28 24.84
N GLY A 107 3.22 -3.64 24.04
CA GLY A 107 3.76 -4.98 23.95
C GLY A 107 5.26 -4.97 23.70
N VAL A 108 5.78 -6.16 23.40
CA VAL A 108 7.19 -6.41 23.21
C VAL A 108 7.40 -7.16 21.91
N ILE A 109 8.32 -6.67 21.08
CA ILE A 109 8.75 -7.30 19.83
C ILE A 109 10.17 -7.82 20.00
N SER A 110 10.41 -9.04 19.55
CA SER A 110 11.75 -9.53 19.24
C SER A 110 11.78 -10.05 17.82
N ALA A 111 12.89 -9.83 17.11
CA ALA A 111 13.01 -10.31 15.74
C ALA A 111 14.45 -10.66 15.41
N ASP A 112 14.60 -11.74 14.66
CA ASP A 112 15.85 -12.14 14.03
C ASP A 112 15.67 -12.13 12.52
N MET A 113 16.40 -11.24 11.86
CA MET A 113 16.46 -11.14 10.41
C MET A 113 17.90 -11.29 9.90
N SER A 114 18.78 -11.93 10.66
CA SER A 114 20.18 -12.18 10.27
C SER A 114 20.30 -13.13 9.07
N GLY A 115 19.30 -14.00 8.87
CA GLY A 115 19.23 -14.90 7.73
C GLY A 115 19.14 -14.16 6.40
N GLN A 116 19.74 -14.74 5.35
CA GLN A 116 19.83 -14.11 4.03
C GLN A 116 18.47 -13.98 3.33
N ALA A 117 17.55 -14.93 3.56
CA ALA A 117 16.23 -14.98 2.93
C ALA A 117 15.09 -15.25 3.91
N GLU A 118 15.39 -15.60 5.15
CA GLU A 118 14.41 -16.02 6.15
C GLU A 118 14.75 -15.43 7.52
N GLY A 119 13.72 -15.27 8.33
CA GLY A 119 13.83 -14.75 9.68
C GLY A 119 12.53 -14.96 10.44
N TRP A 120 12.45 -14.42 11.64
CA TRP A 120 11.24 -14.50 12.45
C TRP A 120 11.04 -13.22 13.26
N LEU A 121 9.78 -12.96 13.61
CA LEU A 121 9.36 -11.94 14.54
C LEU A 121 8.45 -12.57 15.57
N ARG A 122 8.68 -12.31 16.85
CA ARG A 122 7.78 -12.64 17.96
C ARG A 122 7.19 -11.35 18.51
N ILE A 123 5.88 -11.34 18.69
CA ILE A 123 5.14 -10.25 19.33
C ILE A 123 4.47 -10.80 20.58
N GLN A 124 4.66 -10.10 21.70
CA GLN A 124 4.01 -10.38 22.97
C GLN A 124 3.20 -9.16 23.40
N LEU A 125 1.92 -9.35 23.71
CA LEU A 125 0.99 -8.29 24.05
C LEU A 125 -0.11 -8.80 24.98
N GLY A 126 -0.06 -8.45 26.26
CA GLY A 126 -0.97 -9.01 27.26
C GLY A 126 -0.89 -10.53 27.25
N SER A 127 -1.99 -11.21 26.95
CA SER A 127 -2.06 -12.67 26.81
C SER A 127 -1.66 -13.22 25.42
N LEU A 128 -1.44 -12.35 24.43
CA LEU A 128 -1.03 -12.77 23.10
C LEU A 128 0.48 -13.00 23.06
N ASP A 129 0.89 -14.19 22.65
CA ASP A 129 2.27 -14.51 22.25
C ASP A 129 2.25 -15.17 20.88
N GLN A 130 2.86 -14.52 19.88
CA GLN A 130 2.80 -14.98 18.51
C GLN A 130 4.14 -14.85 17.81
N ARG A 131 4.64 -15.98 17.31
CA ARG A 131 5.78 -16.03 16.37
C ARG A 131 5.29 -16.03 14.94
N ILE A 132 5.91 -15.19 14.11
CA ILE A 132 5.57 -14.95 12.71
C ILE A 132 6.85 -15.11 11.89
N MET A 133 6.81 -15.92 10.84
CA MET A 133 7.94 -16.09 9.94
C MET A 133 8.08 -14.87 9.01
N LEU A 134 9.32 -14.51 8.72
CA LEU A 134 9.70 -13.44 7.81
C LEU A 134 10.46 -14.03 6.62
N VAL A 135 10.16 -13.55 5.42
CA VAL A 135 10.79 -14.04 4.20
C VAL A 135 11.17 -12.88 3.29
N ALA A 136 12.38 -12.91 2.75
CA ALA A 136 12.87 -11.96 1.76
C ALA A 136 12.57 -12.44 0.33
N ARG A 137 12.18 -11.50 -0.54
CA ARG A 137 12.04 -11.70 -1.98
C ARG A 137 12.81 -10.63 -2.74
N THR A 138 13.46 -11.04 -3.83
CA THR A 138 14.12 -10.12 -4.75
C THR A 138 13.09 -9.21 -5.41
N ARG A 139 13.48 -7.97 -5.70
CA ARG A 139 12.65 -6.99 -6.41
C ARG A 139 13.21 -6.76 -7.81
N HIS A 140 12.35 -6.40 -8.75
CA HIS A 140 12.73 -6.15 -10.15
C HIS A 140 13.73 -5.00 -10.32
N TYR A 141 13.66 -3.98 -9.45
CA TYR A 141 14.56 -2.83 -9.47
C TYR A 141 15.78 -3.00 -8.55
N GLY A 142 16.15 -4.25 -8.22
CA GLY A 142 17.22 -4.55 -7.30
C GLY A 142 16.80 -4.51 -5.83
N GLY A 143 17.68 -5.03 -4.97
CA GLY A 143 17.43 -5.17 -3.53
C GLY A 143 16.47 -6.30 -3.16
N ARG A 144 16.13 -6.35 -1.88
CA ARG A 144 15.23 -7.36 -1.30
C ARG A 144 14.14 -6.69 -0.48
N GLN A 145 12.93 -7.21 -0.61
CA GLN A 145 11.84 -6.85 0.28
C GLN A 145 11.48 -8.01 1.18
N TRP A 146 11.36 -7.70 2.47
CA TRP A 146 10.87 -8.63 3.47
C TRP A 146 9.34 -8.60 3.55
N TYR A 147 8.78 -9.75 3.88
CA TYR A 147 7.35 -9.95 4.08
C TYR A 147 7.12 -10.82 5.31
N PHE A 148 6.00 -10.61 5.99
CA PHE A 148 5.45 -11.59 6.90
C PHE A 148 4.90 -12.77 6.10
N VAL A 149 5.06 -13.96 6.65
CA VAL A 149 4.28 -15.13 6.25
C VAL A 149 3.04 -15.16 7.13
N CYS A 150 1.86 -15.06 6.52
CA CYS A 150 0.61 -15.10 7.25
C CYS A 150 0.45 -16.43 7.99
N PRO A 151 0.29 -16.44 9.33
CA PRO A 151 0.27 -17.70 10.10
C PRO A 151 -0.86 -18.66 9.77
N VAL A 152 -1.99 -18.15 9.25
CA VAL A 152 -3.15 -18.97 8.87
C VAL A 152 -3.09 -19.40 7.40
N MET A 153 -2.96 -18.44 6.49
CA MET A 153 -3.04 -18.73 5.06
C MET A 153 -1.70 -19.04 4.38
N ASN A 154 -0.59 -18.93 5.10
CA ASN A 154 0.78 -19.08 4.58
C ASN A 154 1.11 -18.19 3.35
N ARG A 155 0.43 -17.04 3.23
CA ARG A 155 0.65 -16.06 2.15
C ARG A 155 1.54 -14.92 2.62
N LEU A 156 2.34 -14.39 1.70
CA LEU A 156 3.19 -13.23 1.96
C LEU A 156 2.35 -11.96 2.14
N ALA A 157 2.63 -11.20 3.20
CA ALA A 157 1.97 -9.94 3.49
C ALA A 157 2.98 -8.92 4.03
N SER A 158 2.87 -7.66 3.60
CA SER A 158 3.64 -6.56 4.20
C SER A 158 3.03 -6.06 5.51
N VAL A 159 1.75 -6.35 5.72
CA VAL A 159 0.97 -5.88 6.87
C VAL A 159 0.14 -7.02 7.44
N LEU A 160 0.23 -7.20 8.75
CA LEU A 160 -0.68 -8.04 9.53
C LEU A 160 -1.58 -7.17 10.40
N TRP A 161 -2.81 -7.62 10.54
CA TRP A 161 -3.87 -6.95 11.28
C TRP A 161 -4.36 -7.85 12.40
N ARG A 162 -4.67 -7.24 13.54
CA ARG A 162 -5.43 -7.84 14.64
C ARG A 162 -6.63 -6.92 14.91
N PRO A 163 -7.77 -7.15 14.24
CA PRO A 163 -9.00 -6.40 14.50
C PRO A 163 -9.43 -6.49 15.98
N PRO A 164 -10.26 -5.57 16.48
CA PRO A 164 -10.85 -5.69 17.81
C PRO A 164 -11.53 -7.05 18.00
N GLY A 165 -11.32 -7.68 19.16
CA GLY A 165 -11.82 -9.03 19.46
C GLY A 165 -11.02 -10.18 18.82
N ALA A 166 -10.05 -9.91 17.95
CA ALA A 166 -9.20 -10.95 17.38
C ALA A 166 -8.10 -11.41 18.34
N ILE A 167 -7.81 -12.71 18.32
CA ILE A 167 -6.79 -13.34 19.18
C ILE A 167 -5.39 -13.37 18.57
N ARG A 168 -5.20 -12.98 17.30
CA ARG A 168 -3.91 -13.10 16.60
C ARG A 168 -3.75 -12.09 15.47
N PHE A 169 -2.52 -11.77 15.10
CA PHE A 169 -2.19 -11.01 13.89
C PHE A 169 -2.24 -11.91 12.66
N CYS A 170 -2.97 -11.48 11.64
CA CYS A 170 -3.10 -12.20 10.37
C CYS A 170 -3.19 -11.24 9.18
N SER A 171 -2.93 -11.75 7.97
CA SER A 171 -3.10 -10.97 6.75
C SER A 171 -4.57 -10.56 6.57
N ARG A 172 -4.82 -9.46 5.86
CA ARG A 172 -6.18 -8.93 5.63
C ARG A 172 -7.12 -9.99 5.05
N GLN A 173 -6.60 -10.83 4.16
CA GLN A 173 -7.38 -11.83 3.45
C GLN A 173 -7.92 -12.93 4.37
N THR A 174 -7.22 -13.22 5.48
CA THR A 174 -7.67 -14.19 6.50
C THR A 174 -9.03 -13.80 7.09
N TRP A 175 -9.25 -12.50 7.27
CA TRP A 175 -10.49 -11.96 7.85
C TRP A 175 -11.67 -11.89 6.86
N GLY A 176 -11.44 -12.15 5.56
CA GLY A 176 -12.50 -12.24 4.56
C GLY A 176 -13.46 -11.05 4.53
N ARG A 177 -14.77 -11.31 4.50
CA ARG A 177 -15.81 -10.27 4.42
C ARG A 177 -16.16 -9.64 5.77
N GLN A 178 -15.58 -10.11 6.87
CA GLN A 178 -15.88 -9.61 8.23
C GLN A 178 -15.28 -8.23 8.49
N VAL A 179 -14.23 -7.87 7.74
CA VAL A 179 -13.51 -6.60 7.91
C VAL A 179 -13.58 -5.71 6.67
N ALA A 180 -13.47 -4.41 6.88
CA ALA A 180 -13.27 -3.43 5.83
C ALA A 180 -12.25 -2.36 6.24
N TYR A 181 -11.70 -1.67 5.24
CA TYR A 181 -10.93 -0.46 5.49
C TYR A 181 -11.86 0.71 5.83
N ASN A 182 -11.38 1.66 6.63
CA ASN A 182 -12.12 2.87 6.98
C ASN A 182 -12.69 3.61 5.75
N SER A 183 -11.94 3.66 4.66
CA SER A 183 -12.37 4.28 3.39
C SER A 183 -13.64 3.68 2.78
N GLN A 184 -13.99 2.43 3.12
CA GLN A 184 -15.24 1.80 2.67
C GLN A 184 -16.47 2.23 3.47
N TYR A 185 -16.27 2.82 4.66
CA TYR A 185 -17.33 3.43 5.46
C TYR A 185 -17.46 4.93 5.23
N SER A 186 -16.45 5.57 4.66
CA SER A 186 -16.45 7.02 4.43
C SER A 186 -17.63 7.42 3.55
N ASP A 187 -18.48 8.29 4.08
CA ASP A 187 -19.52 9.02 3.34
C ASP A 187 -18.92 10.19 2.55
N ALA A 188 -19.78 10.97 1.89
CA ALA A 188 -19.35 12.11 1.09
C ALA A 188 -18.58 13.16 1.93
N MET A 189 -19.08 13.49 3.12
CA MET A 189 -18.45 14.46 4.02
C MET A 189 -17.08 14.00 4.52
N ASN A 190 -16.97 12.76 4.98
CA ASN A 190 -15.70 12.19 5.45
C ASN A 190 -14.66 12.14 4.31
N ARG A 191 -15.09 11.86 3.07
CA ARG A 191 -14.20 11.93 1.91
C ARG A 191 -13.76 13.36 1.60
N ALA A 192 -14.67 14.33 1.72
CA ALA A 192 -14.36 15.74 1.51
C ALA A 192 -13.32 16.25 2.54
N HIS A 193 -13.55 15.99 3.83
CA HIS A 193 -12.57 16.30 4.88
C HIS A 193 -11.19 15.65 4.63
N ALA A 194 -11.16 14.35 4.29
CA ALA A 194 -9.91 13.65 3.97
C ALA A 194 -9.23 14.20 2.70
N GLY A 195 -10.02 14.61 1.71
CA GLY A 195 -9.58 15.27 0.48
C GLY A 195 -8.86 16.58 0.78
N LYS A 196 -9.50 17.46 1.55
CA LYS A 196 -8.94 18.74 2.03
C LYS A 196 -7.65 18.53 2.80
N ALA A 197 -7.64 17.64 3.79
CA ALA A 197 -6.46 17.35 4.60
C ALA A 197 -5.27 16.86 3.75
N ARG A 198 -5.53 16.03 2.74
CA ARG A 198 -4.50 15.57 1.80
C ARG A 198 -3.95 16.71 0.95
N ILE A 199 -4.80 17.61 0.46
CA ILE A 199 -4.36 18.79 -0.30
C ILE A 199 -3.52 19.71 0.60
N LYS A 200 -4.02 20.05 1.79
CA LYS A 200 -3.30 20.83 2.79
C LYS A 200 -1.92 20.21 3.08
N SER A 201 -1.82 18.91 3.37
CA SER A 201 -0.54 18.24 3.63
C SER A 201 0.49 18.29 2.49
N ARG A 202 0.05 18.53 1.24
CA ARG A 202 0.93 18.66 0.07
C ARG A 202 1.41 20.10 -0.14
N LEU A 203 0.61 21.07 0.30
CA LEU A 203 0.89 22.50 0.18
C LEU A 203 1.61 23.03 1.42
N ILE A 204 1.23 22.55 2.60
CA ILE A 204 1.92 22.75 3.87
C ILE A 204 3.26 22.03 3.77
N ALA A 205 4.28 22.79 3.42
CA ALA A 205 5.67 22.39 3.56
C ALA A 205 6.11 22.67 5.01
N ASN A 206 6.88 23.72 5.24
CA ASN A 206 7.31 24.17 6.56
C ASN A 206 6.45 25.34 7.09
N LEU A 207 5.24 25.50 6.56
CA LEU A 207 4.35 26.60 6.92
C LEU A 207 3.54 26.23 8.17
N ASP A 208 3.24 27.22 9.01
CA ASP A 208 2.37 27.06 10.17
C ASP A 208 0.93 26.74 9.71
N PRO A 209 0.35 25.58 10.08
CA PRO A 209 -1.00 25.19 9.69
C PRO A 209 -2.10 26.15 10.17
N ASP A 210 -1.91 26.82 11.30
CA ASP A 210 -2.94 27.64 11.94
C ASP A 210 -3.01 29.06 11.33
N HIS A 211 -2.03 29.43 10.51
CA HIS A 211 -1.97 30.74 9.87
C HIS A 211 -2.72 30.81 8.53
N TRP A 212 -3.11 29.66 7.94
CA TRP A 212 -3.68 29.62 6.59
C TRP A 212 -4.89 28.69 6.47
N ASP A 213 -6.01 29.24 6.02
CA ASP A 213 -7.17 28.46 5.60
C ASP A 213 -6.87 27.58 4.38
N PHE A 214 -6.14 28.13 3.40
CA PHE A 214 -5.55 27.38 2.29
C PHE A 214 -4.09 27.82 2.08
N PRO A 215 -3.10 26.91 2.17
CA PRO A 215 -1.69 27.30 2.15
C PRO A 215 -1.24 27.81 0.77
N PRO A 216 -0.33 28.80 0.73
CA PRO A 216 0.18 29.36 -0.52
C PRO A 216 0.99 28.33 -1.33
N LYS A 217 1.12 28.62 -2.63
CA LYS A 217 1.81 27.76 -3.59
C LYS A 217 3.27 27.49 -3.19
N PRO A 218 3.68 26.21 -3.09
CA PRO A 218 5.07 25.86 -2.84
C PRO A 218 6.02 26.33 -3.95
N LYS A 219 7.26 26.64 -3.55
CA LYS A 219 8.36 26.91 -4.48
C LYS A 219 8.48 25.72 -5.44
N TRP A 220 8.64 25.97 -6.74
CA TRP A 220 8.77 24.96 -7.82
C TRP A 220 7.50 24.20 -8.24
N MET A 221 6.39 24.29 -7.49
CA MET A 221 5.12 23.74 -7.98
C MET A 221 4.69 24.47 -9.27
N ARG A 222 4.11 23.78 -10.25
CA ARG A 222 3.55 24.44 -11.44
C ARG A 222 2.22 25.10 -11.08
N TRP A 223 1.97 26.31 -11.56
CA TRP A 223 0.71 27.04 -11.30
C TRP A 223 -0.55 26.26 -11.66
N ALA A 224 -0.54 25.57 -12.81
CA ALA A 224 -1.65 24.72 -13.21
C ALA A 224 -1.95 23.58 -12.20
N THR A 225 -0.92 23.05 -11.53
CA THR A 225 -1.12 22.02 -10.49
C THR A 225 -1.70 22.62 -9.22
N TYR A 226 -1.24 23.82 -8.84
CA TYR A 226 -1.75 24.53 -7.68
C TYR A 226 -3.23 24.91 -7.86
N LYS A 227 -3.59 25.51 -9.00
CA LYS A 227 -4.97 25.86 -9.31
C LYS A 227 -5.90 24.65 -9.29
N ARG A 228 -5.46 23.50 -9.82
CA ARG A 228 -6.22 22.25 -9.70
C ARG A 228 -6.45 21.80 -8.26
N TYR A 229 -5.51 22.08 -7.34
CA TYR A 229 -5.71 21.78 -5.92
C TYR A 229 -6.66 22.75 -5.25
N GLU A 230 -6.64 24.03 -5.63
CA GLU A 230 -7.60 25.05 -5.22
C GLU A 230 -9.01 24.65 -5.66
N ASP A 231 -9.23 24.39 -6.97
CA ASP A 231 -10.51 23.93 -7.51
C ASP A 231 -11.04 22.66 -6.81
N GLN A 232 -10.15 21.72 -6.49
CA GLN A 232 -10.50 20.51 -5.74
C GLN A 232 -10.85 20.79 -4.29
N TYR A 233 -10.18 21.76 -3.67
CA TYR A 233 -10.42 22.15 -2.29
C TYR A 233 -11.78 22.83 -2.16
N ASP A 234 -12.08 23.77 -3.05
CA ASP A 234 -13.37 24.47 -3.11
C ASP A 234 -14.52 23.48 -3.32
N HIS A 235 -14.36 22.53 -4.25
CA HIS A 235 -15.35 21.47 -4.42
C HIS A 235 -15.61 20.66 -3.14
N PHE A 236 -14.58 20.43 -2.31
CA PHE A 236 -14.77 19.77 -1.03
C PHE A 236 -15.44 20.67 0.00
N GLU A 237 -15.19 21.98 0.00
CA GLU A 237 -15.93 22.93 0.83
C GLU A 237 -17.42 22.93 0.47
N ASP A 238 -17.77 23.01 -0.82
CA ASP A 238 -19.15 22.97 -1.28
C ASP A 238 -19.89 21.71 -0.76
N VAL A 239 -19.24 20.55 -0.84
CA VAL A 239 -19.80 19.28 -0.33
C VAL A 239 -20.02 19.31 1.17
N LEU A 240 -19.12 19.96 1.93
CA LEU A 240 -19.23 20.09 3.38
C LEU A 240 -20.32 21.09 3.78
N ASP A 241 -20.40 22.24 3.10
CA ASP A 241 -21.40 23.27 3.32
C ASP A 241 -22.81 22.75 3.06
N HIS A 242 -23.01 22.03 1.96
CA HIS A 242 -24.28 21.34 1.70
C HIS A 242 -24.63 20.33 2.80
N GLY A 243 -23.63 19.63 3.36
CA GLY A 243 -23.81 18.73 4.50
C GLY A 243 -24.22 19.46 5.79
N CYS A 244 -23.55 20.57 6.10
CA CYS A 244 -23.82 21.42 7.27
C CYS A 244 -25.22 22.03 7.22
N VAL A 245 -25.64 22.57 6.08
CA VAL A 245 -27.00 23.11 5.88
C VAL A 245 -28.06 22.03 6.09
N SER A 246 -27.84 20.81 5.58
CA SER A 246 -28.76 19.69 5.79
C SER A 246 -28.87 19.27 7.26
N LEU A 247 -27.76 19.32 8.01
CA LEU A 247 -27.74 19.02 9.44
C LEU A 247 -28.46 20.09 10.27
N LEU A 248 -28.18 21.38 9.99
CA LEU A 248 -28.86 22.51 10.64
C LEU A 248 -30.37 22.47 10.40
N ALA A 249 -30.81 22.19 9.17
CA ALA A 249 -32.23 22.04 8.86
C ALA A 249 -32.89 20.91 9.66
N LYS A 250 -32.22 19.77 9.85
CA LYS A 250 -32.72 18.66 10.67
C LYS A 250 -32.78 18.99 12.17
N LEU A 251 -31.79 19.73 12.68
CA LEU A 251 -31.76 20.15 14.08
C LEU A 251 -32.87 21.16 14.37
N LEU A 252 -33.06 22.14 13.49
CA LEU A 252 -34.16 23.10 13.60
C LEU A 252 -35.53 22.40 13.51
N ALA A 253 -35.70 21.44 12.59
CA ALA A 253 -36.94 20.67 12.50
C ALA A 253 -37.22 19.78 13.72
N LYS A 254 -36.19 19.35 14.45
CA LYS A 254 -36.33 18.58 15.70
C LYS A 254 -36.58 19.45 16.94
N ASN A 255 -36.17 20.72 16.90
CA ASN A 255 -36.34 21.68 17.98
C ASN A 255 -37.64 22.49 17.89
N ILE A 256 -38.52 22.18 16.93
CA ILE A 256 -39.87 22.78 16.77
C ILE A 256 -40.95 21.80 17.29
N VAL A 257 -40.67 21.08 18.38
CA VAL A 257 -41.67 20.31 19.15
C VAL A 257 -41.59 20.72 20.61
#